data_AF-A0A814PMP4-F1
#
_entry.id   AF-A0A814PMP4-F1
#
_cell.length_a   1.000
_cell.length_b   1.000
_cell.length_c   1.000
_cell.angle_alpha   90.00
_cell.angle_beta   90.00
_cell.angle_gamma   90.00
#
_symmetry.space_group_name_H-M   'P 1'
#
loop_
_entity.id
_entity.type
_entity.pdbx_description
1 polymer ?
#
loop_
_entity_poly.entity_id
_entity_poly.type
_entity_poly.pdbx_seq_one_letter_code
_entity_poly.pdbx_strand_id
1 'polypeptide(L)'
;MTTNDSENLNPSIFFNRILLQSSQYSSSNPQQTRLQSDAEKLLINFASLFAQELVSKSSSIAQRRIGTSSSLTSININDVNFVLKYQWPIYDSSAYNQIPENKIN
;
A
#
# COMPACT_ATOMS: atom_id res chain seq x y z
N MET A 1 -16.72 15.70 28.29
CA MET A 1 -15.69 14.65 28.17
C MET A 1 -16.35 13.47 27.46
N THR A 2 -16.13 13.37 26.16
CA THR A 2 -16.41 12.17 25.36
C THR A 2 -15.22 12.08 24.43
N THR A 3 -14.36 11.13 24.75
CA THR A 3 -13.29 10.64 23.89
C THR A 3 -13.95 10.29 22.57
N ASN A 4 -13.72 11.09 21.53
CA ASN A 4 -13.84 10.56 20.18
C ASN A 4 -12.72 9.54 20.10
N ASP A 5 -13.13 8.31 20.36
CA ASP A 5 -12.38 7.11 20.15
C ASP A 5 -11.77 7.24 18.77
N SER A 6 -10.50 7.63 18.77
CA SER A 6 -9.54 7.00 17.90
C SER A 6 -9.78 5.52 18.09
N GLU A 7 -10.71 4.95 17.32
CA GLU A 7 -10.59 3.59 16.86
C GLU A 7 -9.21 3.57 16.21
N ASN A 8 -8.24 3.33 17.06
CA ASN A 8 -6.86 3.14 16.78
C ASN A 8 -6.90 1.85 15.99
N LEU A 9 -7.12 2.00 14.68
CA LEU A 9 -7.20 0.93 13.70
C LEU A 9 -5.90 0.17 13.87
N ASN A 10 -5.92 -0.85 14.73
CA ASN A 10 -4.74 -1.58 15.10
C ASN A 10 -4.16 -2.10 13.79
N PRO A 11 -2.97 -1.65 13.36
CA PRO A 11 -2.44 -1.98 12.06
C PRO A 11 -2.39 -3.50 11.88
N SER A 12 -2.12 -4.25 12.95
CA SER A 12 -2.14 -5.72 12.95
C SER A 12 -3.51 -6.30 12.58
N ILE A 13 -4.62 -5.69 13.00
CA ILE A 13 -5.98 -6.15 12.62
C ILE A 13 -6.22 -5.90 11.13
N PHE A 14 -5.78 -4.77 10.60
CA PHE A 14 -5.93 -4.43 9.18
C PHE A 14 -5.07 -5.35 8.29
N PHE A 15 -3.81 -5.58 8.67
CA PHE A 15 -2.93 -6.52 7.94
C PHE A 15 -3.44 -7.95 8.02
N ASN A 16 -3.91 -8.41 9.18
CA ASN A 16 -4.53 -9.73 9.28
C ASN A 16 -5.77 -9.86 8.38
N ARG A 17 -6.55 -8.79 8.21
CA ARG A 17 -7.66 -8.78 7.24
C ARG A 17 -7.17 -8.90 5.79
N ILE A 18 -6.14 -8.14 5.40
CA ILE A 18 -5.55 -8.21 4.05
C ILE A 18 -4.99 -9.62 3.79
N LEU A 19 -4.27 -10.19 4.75
CA LEU A 19 -3.70 -11.53 4.65
C LEU A 19 -4.79 -12.59 4.49
N LEU A 20 -5.83 -12.54 5.32
CA LEU A 20 -6.98 -13.43 5.20
C LEU A 20 -7.68 -13.29 3.84
N GLN A 21 -7.88 -12.08 3.35
CA GLN A 21 -8.46 -11.84 2.01
C GLN A 21 -7.57 -12.37 0.89
N SER A 22 -6.24 -12.21 0.98
CA SER A 22 -5.31 -12.75 -0.02
C SER A 22 -5.32 -14.29 -0.06
N SER A 23 -5.51 -14.94 1.10
CA SER A 23 -5.61 -16.41 1.18
C SER A 23 -6.92 -16.99 0.64
N GLN A 24 -7.98 -16.19 0.53
CA GLN A 24 -9.29 -16.62 -0.02
C GLN A 24 -9.29 -16.77 -1.54
N TYR A 25 -8.29 -16.23 -2.24
CA TYR A 25 -8.12 -16.42 -3.68
C TYR A 25 -7.39 -17.73 -4.03
N SER A 26 -6.92 -18.48 -3.03
CA SER A 26 -6.18 -19.72 -3.24
C SER A 26 -6.96 -20.95 -2.77
N SER A 27 -7.69 -21.57 -3.70
CA SER A 27 -8.26 -22.93 -3.65
C SER A 27 -9.49 -23.17 -2.76
N SER A 28 -10.23 -24.23 -3.11
CA SER A 28 -11.46 -24.76 -2.51
C SER A 28 -11.33 -25.26 -1.06
N ASN A 29 -10.26 -24.88 -0.33
CA ASN A 29 -10.10 -25.19 1.07
C ASN A 29 -9.08 -24.20 1.72
N PRO A 30 -9.50 -22.99 2.14
CA PRO A 30 -8.57 -22.00 2.67
C PRO A 30 -8.08 -22.43 4.06
N GLN A 31 -6.90 -23.06 4.13
CA GLN A 31 -6.18 -23.16 5.39
C GLN A 31 -5.73 -21.76 5.78
N GLN A 32 -6.28 -21.26 6.91
CA GLN A 32 -5.87 -20.01 7.54
C GLN A 32 -4.36 -20.02 7.72
N THR A 33 -3.63 -19.35 6.83
CA THR A 33 -2.20 -19.18 6.98
C THR A 33 -2.01 -18.12 8.06
N ARG A 34 -1.93 -18.56 9.33
CA ARG A 34 -1.58 -17.66 10.44
C ARG A 34 -0.15 -17.19 10.20
N LEU A 35 0.00 -15.89 9.92
CA LEU A 35 1.32 -15.31 9.82
C LEU A 35 2.00 -15.35 11.20
N GLN A 36 3.29 -15.66 11.23
CA GLN A 36 4.07 -15.53 12.45
C GLN A 36 4.14 -14.04 12.85
N SER A 37 4.07 -13.76 14.16
CA SER A 37 3.99 -12.38 14.69
C SER A 37 5.14 -11.48 14.21
N ASP A 38 6.31 -12.03 13.94
CA ASP A 38 7.46 -11.27 13.42
C ASP A 38 7.31 -10.92 11.93
N ALA A 39 6.68 -11.77 11.14
CA ALA A 39 6.34 -11.47 9.75
C ALA A 39 5.25 -10.39 9.67
N GLU A 40 4.27 -10.39 10.59
CA GLU A 40 3.27 -9.31 10.68
C GLU A 40 3.94 -7.96 10.95
N LYS A 41 4.85 -7.89 11.92
CA LYS A 41 5.61 -6.67 12.24
C LYS A 41 6.44 -6.20 11.04
N LEU A 42 7.07 -7.12 10.32
CA LEU A 42 7.84 -6.79 9.12
C LEU A 42 6.96 -6.15 8.05
N LEU A 43 5.77 -6.71 7.78
CA LEU A 43 4.82 -6.16 6.81
C LEU A 43 4.30 -4.78 7.23
N ILE A 44 4.00 -4.58 8.51
CA ILE A 44 3.60 -3.29 9.06
C ILE A 44 4.70 -2.25 8.85
N ASN A 45 5.95 -2.60 9.19
CA ASN A 45 7.11 -1.73 9.02
C ASN A 45 7.32 -1.39 7.54
N PHE A 46 7.23 -2.40 6.66
CA PHE A 46 7.38 -2.20 5.22
C PHE A 46 6.31 -1.25 4.67
N ALA A 47 5.05 -1.43 5.06
CA ALA A 47 3.97 -0.56 4.63
C ALA A 47 4.14 0.88 5.12
N SER A 48 4.64 1.07 6.35
CA SER A 48 4.97 2.39 6.87
C SER A 48 6.07 3.07 6.05
N LEU A 49 7.17 2.35 5.78
CA LEU A 49 8.27 2.85 4.94
C LEU A 49 7.79 3.18 3.52
N PHE A 50 6.97 2.30 2.93
CA PHE A 50 6.37 2.52 1.62
C PHE A 50 5.51 3.79 1.60
N ALA A 51 4.64 3.98 2.60
CA ALA A 51 3.79 5.17 2.69
C ALA A 51 4.62 6.46 2.83
N GLN A 52 5.67 6.45 3.66
CA GLN A 52 6.58 7.60 3.82
C GLN A 52 7.29 7.95 2.50
N GLU A 53 7.84 6.95 1.83
CA GLU A 53 8.56 7.11 0.57
C GLU A 53 7.61 7.59 -0.55
N LEU A 54 6.37 7.05 -0.60
CA LEU A 54 5.34 7.47 -1.54
C LEU A 54 4.97 8.95 -1.36
N VAL A 55 4.74 9.37 -0.12
CA VAL A 55 4.41 10.76 0.21
C VAL A 55 5.57 11.69 -0.13
N SER A 56 6.81 11.31 0.20
CA SER A 56 8.02 12.09 -0.12
C SER A 56 8.17 12.33 -1.62
N LYS A 57 8.06 11.26 -2.42
CA LYS A 57 8.11 11.34 -3.89
C LYS A 57 6.94 12.13 -4.46
N SER A 58 5.72 11.92 -3.95
CA SER A 58 4.52 12.62 -4.42
C SER A 58 4.59 14.12 -4.09
N SER A 59 5.16 14.48 -2.94
CA SER A 59 5.43 15.88 -2.57
C SER A 59 6.38 16.56 -3.57
N SER A 60 7.45 15.86 -3.98
CA SER A 60 8.38 16.35 -4.99
C SER A 60 7.71 16.57 -6.35
N ILE A 61 6.77 15.70 -6.74
CA ILE A 61 5.98 15.86 -7.96
C ILE A 61 4.99 17.02 -7.83
N ALA A 62 4.30 17.14 -6.69
CA ALA A 62 3.35 18.22 -6.44
C ALA A 62 4.05 19.59 -6.50
N GLN A 63 5.22 19.71 -5.88
CA GLN A 63 6.11 20.88 -5.95
C GLN A 63 6.45 21.28 -7.38
N ARG A 64 6.84 20.31 -8.22
CA ARG A 64 7.09 20.54 -9.65
C ARG A 64 5.85 20.97 -10.41
N ARG A 65 4.68 20.38 -10.11
CA ARG A 65 3.40 20.72 -10.75
C ARG A 65 3.00 22.17 -10.50
N ILE A 66 3.23 22.70 -9.29
CA ILE A 66 2.87 24.08 -8.94
C ILE A 66 4.03 25.08 -9.08
N GLY A 67 5.23 24.61 -9.40
CA GLY A 67 6.41 25.45 -9.60
C GLY A 67 6.98 26.06 -8.32
N THR A 68 6.90 25.37 -7.17
CA THR A 68 7.50 25.83 -5.90
C THR A 68 8.26 24.71 -5.18
N SER A 69 9.27 25.06 -4.39
CA SER A 69 10.02 24.14 -3.53
C SER A 69 9.48 24.07 -2.10
N SER A 70 8.30 24.66 -1.83
CA SER A 70 7.70 24.66 -0.50
C SER A 70 7.29 23.26 -0.04
N SER A 71 7.63 22.90 1.19
CA SER A 71 7.15 21.67 1.84
C SER A 71 5.65 21.70 2.15
N LEU A 72 5.02 22.88 2.15
CA LEU A 72 3.58 23.08 2.35
C LEU A 72 2.83 23.04 1.02
N THR A 73 2.98 21.92 0.30
CA THR A 73 2.30 21.70 -0.99
C THR A 73 1.27 20.59 -0.84
N SER A 74 0.02 20.86 -1.25
CA SER A 74 -1.04 19.83 -1.24
C SER A 74 -0.78 18.80 -2.34
N ILE A 75 -0.58 17.55 -1.91
CA ILE A 75 -0.47 16.37 -2.77
C ILE A 75 -1.88 15.97 -3.21
N ASN A 76 -2.10 15.79 -4.52
CA ASN A 76 -3.35 15.24 -5.03
C ASN A 76 -3.15 13.82 -5.61
N ILE A 77 -4.25 13.18 -6.02
CA ILE A 77 -4.23 11.81 -6.52
C ILE A 77 -3.39 11.62 -7.80
N ASN A 78 -3.26 12.65 -8.64
CA ASN A 78 -2.45 12.56 -9.86
C ASN A 78 -0.95 12.53 -9.54
N ASP A 79 -0.53 13.28 -8.51
CA ASP A 79 0.85 13.27 -8.04
C ASP A 79 1.24 11.87 -7.52
N VAL A 80 0.32 11.21 -6.80
CA VAL A 80 0.48 9.83 -6.30
C VAL A 80 0.49 8.82 -7.46
N ASN A 81 -0.49 8.89 -8.36
CA ASN A 81 -0.58 8.00 -9.53
C ASN A 81 0.65 8.09 -10.43
N PHE A 82 1.26 9.27 -10.55
CA PHE A 82 2.50 9.42 -11.29
C PHE A 82 3.63 8.60 -10.65
N VAL A 83 3.80 8.68 -9.33
CA VAL A 83 4.82 7.90 -8.62
C VAL A 83 4.56 6.40 -8.73
N LEU A 84 3.31 5.98 -8.53
CA LEU A 84 2.87 4.58 -8.64
C LEU A 84 2.88 4.02 -10.07
N LYS A 85 3.06 4.84 -11.10
CA LYS A 85 3.14 4.37 -12.49
C LYS A 85 4.56 4.35 -13.03
N TYR A 86 5.36 5.35 -12.65
CA TYR A 86 6.66 5.60 -13.28
C TYR A 86 7.85 5.35 -12.36
N GLN A 87 7.67 5.33 -11.04
CA GLN A 87 8.75 5.04 -10.10
C GLN A 87 8.61 3.66 -9.47
N TRP A 88 7.38 3.25 -9.19
CA TRP A 88 7.04 1.88 -8.83
C TRP A 88 6.08 1.37 -9.88
N PRO A 89 6.35 0.29 -10.62
CA PRO A 89 5.46 -0.19 -11.68
C PRO A 89 4.24 -0.93 -11.09
N ILE A 90 3.50 -0.28 -10.19
CA ILE A 90 2.28 -0.80 -9.59
C ILE A 90 1.12 -0.30 -10.44
N TYR A 91 0.75 -1.12 -11.42
CA TYR A 91 -0.39 -0.84 -12.29
C TYR A 91 -1.70 -1.26 -11.62
N ASP A 92 -2.81 -0.74 -12.09
CA ASP A 92 -4.12 -1.32 -11.76
C ASP A 92 -4.12 -2.83 -12.08
N SER A 93 -4.79 -3.59 -11.22
CA SER A 93 -5.00 -5.04 -11.29
C SER A 93 -5.37 -5.58 -12.68
N SER A 94 -6.01 -4.76 -13.52
CA SER A 94 -6.29 -5.06 -14.93
C SER A 94 -5.03 -5.36 -15.76
N ALA A 95 -3.85 -4.87 -15.37
CA ALA A 95 -2.56 -5.18 -15.99
C ALA A 95 -1.98 -6.53 -15.54
N TYR A 96 -2.33 -7.00 -14.34
CA TYR A 96 -1.85 -8.29 -13.80
C TYR A 96 -2.63 -9.49 -14.35
N ASN A 97 -3.88 -9.28 -14.80
CA ASN A 97 -4.65 -10.25 -15.57
C ASN A 97 -4.05 -10.54 -16.98
N GLN A 98 -2.95 -9.88 -17.35
CA GLN A 98 -2.22 -10.11 -18.61
C GLN A 98 -0.83 -10.71 -18.41
N ILE A 99 -0.38 -11.01 -17.17
CA ILE A 99 0.84 -11.78 -16.98
C ILE A 99 0.49 -13.22 -17.36
N PRO A 100 1.04 -13.77 -18.46
CA PRO A 100 0.77 -15.16 -18.82
C PRO A 100 1.28 -16.04 -17.68
N GLU A 101 0.43 -16.92 -17.14
CA GLU A 101 0.79 -17.89 -16.10
C GLU A 101 2.07 -18.67 -16.42
N ASN A 102 2.41 -18.77 -17.71
CA ASN A 102 3.60 -19.42 -18.25
C ASN A 102 4.96 -18.70 -18.02
N LYS A 103 5.02 -17.64 -17.21
CA LYS A 103 6.30 -16.99 -16.84
C LYS A 103 6.62 -17.00 -15.34
N ILE A 104 5.79 -17.63 -14.51
CA ILE A 104 6.12 -17.90 -13.12
C ILE A 104 6.56 -19.37 -13.03
N ASN A 105 7.73 -19.67 -13.60
CA ASN A 105 8.50 -20.89 -13.37
C ASN A 105 9.96 -20.49 -13.19
#